data_AF-A0AAV0WEW6-F1
#
_entry.id   AF-A0AAV0WEW6-F1
#
_cell.length_a   1.000
_cell.length_b   1.000
_cell.length_c   1.000
_cell.angle_alpha   90.00
_cell.angle_beta   90.00
_cell.angle_gamma   90.00
#
_symmetry.space_group_name_H-M   'P 1'
#
loop_
_entity.id
_entity.type
_entity.pdbx_description
1 polymer ?
#
loop_
_entity_poly.entity_id
_entity_poly.type
_entity_poly.pdbx_seq_one_letter_code
_entity_poly.pdbx_strand_id
1 'polypeptide(L)'
;MSLKVSGNCVIDHSESALYNLKNFIESGSSSLLINESNKDVNLINITMIDLPTSVKYTYLTDMTIGYISGYLARSVLKDTHFCRLCKNELISDVENNDLIQIRDFTKKSLLYPSDKFKNVINQMFYITKNILLNFGQANIGKILILLFEINIEVCTICPKHDLKCIIFEKFKNFFLFTYVKNINKIINGLDRNVYKSDTLKELALIYCLKHKRRN
;
A
#
# COMPACT_ATOMS: atom_id res chain seq x y z
N MET A 1 29.53 -9.74 8.42
CA MET A 1 28.97 -9.31 7.12
C MET A 1 27.90 -8.27 7.41
N SER A 2 28.22 -6.98 7.26
CA SER A 2 27.37 -5.85 7.65
C SER A 2 26.44 -5.48 6.50
N LEU A 3 25.12 -5.62 6.72
CA LEU A 3 24.10 -5.06 5.84
C LEU A 3 24.13 -3.54 5.98
N LYS A 4 24.87 -2.86 5.10
CA LYS A 4 24.73 -1.41 4.89
C LYS A 4 23.33 -1.13 4.35
N VAL A 5 22.40 -0.84 5.24
CA VAL A 5 21.17 -0.12 4.91
C VAL A 5 21.58 1.31 4.57
N SER A 6 21.95 1.53 3.31
CA SER A 6 22.14 2.87 2.75
C SER A 6 20.76 3.50 2.52
N GLY A 7 20.06 3.80 3.61
CA GLY A 7 19.05 4.85 3.58
C GLY A 7 19.80 6.17 3.45
N ASN A 8 19.61 6.90 2.34
CA ASN A 8 20.00 8.30 2.29
C ASN A 8 19.14 9.05 3.32
N CYS A 9 19.56 9.06 4.58
CA CYS A 9 19.04 9.96 5.61
C CYS A 9 19.63 11.34 5.36
N VAL A 10 19.19 11.99 4.29
CA VAL A 10 19.29 13.45 4.23
C VAL A 10 18.27 13.93 5.25
N ILE A 11 18.75 14.62 6.29
CA ILE A 11 17.90 15.23 7.31
C ILE A 11 17.11 16.32 6.59
N ASP A 12 15.91 15.97 6.11
CA ASP A 12 14.95 16.94 5.63
C ASP A 12 14.14 17.41 6.84
N HIS A 13 13.94 18.71 6.98
CA HIS A 13 13.07 19.28 8.02
C HIS A 13 11.57 19.00 7.73
N SER A 14 11.26 17.97 6.92
CA SER A 14 9.91 17.55 6.54
C SER A 14 9.47 16.28 7.27
N GLU A 15 10.11 15.97 8.41
CA GLU A 15 9.78 14.81 9.26
C GLU A 15 8.27 14.73 9.57
N SER A 16 7.62 15.90 9.66
CA SER A 16 6.17 16.02 9.85
C SER A 16 5.31 15.71 8.63
N ALA A 17 5.82 15.90 7.41
CA ALA A 17 5.09 15.65 6.16
C ALA A 17 4.80 14.15 5.96
N LEU A 18 5.66 13.27 6.49
CA LEU A 18 5.49 11.82 6.44
C LEU A 18 4.69 11.24 7.59
N TYR A 19 4.29 12.01 8.61
CA TYR A 19 3.43 11.47 9.68
C TYR A 19 2.11 10.94 9.12
N ASN A 20 1.58 11.56 8.06
CA ASN A 20 0.36 11.09 7.41
C ASN A 20 0.60 9.79 6.63
N LEU A 21 1.73 9.65 5.94
CA LEU A 21 2.13 8.39 5.29
C LEU A 21 2.31 7.28 6.32
N LYS A 22 3.00 7.59 7.42
CA LYS A 22 3.22 6.68 8.53
C LYS A 22 1.88 6.24 9.13
N ASN A 23 0.99 7.19 9.42
CA ASN A 23 -0.34 6.89 9.94
C ASN A 23 -1.19 6.10 8.94
N PHE A 24 -1.20 6.43 7.66
CA PHE A 24 -1.93 5.68 6.63
C PHE A 24 -1.46 4.22 6.57
N ILE A 25 -0.14 4.02 6.58
CA ILE A 25 0.49 2.70 6.61
C ILE A 25 0.19 1.94 7.90
N GLU A 26 0.30 2.59 9.07
CA GLU A 26 0.22 1.96 10.39
C GLU A 26 -1.22 1.72 10.85
N SER A 27 -2.11 2.70 10.64
CA SER A 27 -3.49 2.68 11.14
C SER A 27 -4.49 1.95 10.25
N GLY A 28 -4.14 1.63 9.00
CA GLY A 28 -5.12 1.04 8.08
C GLY A 28 -6.36 1.93 7.90
N SER A 29 -6.15 3.25 7.79
CA SER A 29 -7.16 4.30 7.50
C SER A 29 -8.58 4.05 8.05
N SER A 30 -8.85 4.50 9.27
CA SER A 30 -10.21 4.62 9.84
C SER A 30 -11.09 5.70 9.17
N SER A 31 -10.78 6.13 7.94
CA SER A 31 -11.44 7.27 7.28
C SER A 31 -12.17 6.90 5.98
N LEU A 32 -12.75 5.70 5.88
CA LEU A 32 -13.79 5.41 4.90
C LEU A 32 -15.12 5.42 5.63
N LEU A 33 -16.04 6.30 5.21
CA LEU A 33 -17.45 6.20 5.60
C LEU A 33 -18.03 4.99 4.87
N ILE A 34 -17.96 3.82 5.49
CA ILE A 34 -18.62 2.60 5.03
C ILE A 34 -19.89 2.46 5.85
N ASN A 35 -21.05 2.48 5.20
CA ASN A 35 -22.30 2.07 5.84
C ASN A 35 -22.16 0.59 6.20
N GLU A 36 -22.14 0.28 7.50
CA GLU A 36 -22.10 -1.10 7.98
C GLU A 36 -23.39 -1.84 7.60
N SER A 37 -23.26 -2.97 6.91
CA SER A 37 -24.27 -4.02 6.94
C SER A 37 -23.61 -5.39 7.16
N ASN A 38 -23.96 -5.94 8.31
CA ASN A 38 -23.96 -7.34 8.75
C ASN A 38 -22.66 -8.16 8.75
N LYS A 39 -22.33 -8.60 9.98
CA LYS A 39 -21.41 -9.67 10.32
C LYS A 39 -22.03 -11.01 9.93
N ASP A 40 -21.42 -11.70 8.97
CA ASP A 40 -21.43 -13.16 8.89
C ASP A 40 -20.06 -13.61 8.37
N VAL A 41 -19.34 -14.35 9.22
CA VAL A 41 -18.01 -14.89 8.92
C VAL A 41 -18.20 -16.15 8.07
N ASN A 42 -18.26 -15.97 6.75
CA ASN A 42 -18.17 -17.08 5.81
C ASN A 42 -16.81 -17.13 5.12
N LEU A 43 -16.27 -18.34 5.12
CA LEU A 43 -15.05 -18.81 4.49
C LEU A 43 -15.02 -18.39 3.01
N ILE A 44 -14.27 -17.32 2.68
CA ILE A 44 -14.10 -16.74 1.33
C ILE A 44 -15.29 -17.02 0.40
N ASN A 45 -16.43 -16.40 0.68
CA ASN A 45 -17.34 -16.11 -0.43
C ASN A 45 -16.56 -15.13 -1.32
N ILE A 46 -16.01 -15.63 -2.44
CA ILE A 46 -15.47 -14.79 -3.52
C ILE A 46 -16.66 -14.11 -4.20
N THR A 47 -17.44 -13.35 -3.44
CA THR A 47 -18.33 -12.34 -4.00
C THR A 47 -17.40 -11.36 -4.68
N MET A 48 -17.62 -11.16 -5.98
CA MET A 48 -16.96 -10.08 -6.71
C MET A 48 -17.01 -8.84 -5.82
N ILE A 49 -15.83 -8.31 -5.49
CA ILE A 49 -15.78 -7.10 -4.68
C ILE A 49 -16.29 -6.03 -5.63
N ASP A 50 -17.47 -5.47 -5.36
CA ASP A 50 -17.95 -4.32 -6.12
C ASP A 50 -16.93 -3.19 -5.92
N LEU A 51 -16.02 -3.05 -6.88
CA LEU A 51 -15.03 -1.99 -6.86
C LEU A 51 -15.76 -0.68 -7.12
N PRO A 52 -15.69 0.28 -6.19
CA PRO A 52 -16.27 1.58 -6.45
C PRO A 52 -15.57 2.18 -7.66
N THR A 53 -16.36 2.66 -8.63
CA THR A 53 -15.84 3.43 -9.78
C THR A 53 -15.08 4.68 -9.33
N SER A 54 -15.39 5.18 -8.13
CA SER A 54 -14.56 6.14 -7.40
C SER A 54 -14.65 5.85 -5.89
N VAL A 55 -13.50 5.72 -5.24
CA VAL A 55 -13.41 5.69 -3.77
C VAL A 55 -13.03 7.09 -3.31
N LYS A 56 -13.91 7.76 -2.55
CA LYS A 56 -13.61 9.08 -1.99
C LYS A 56 -12.73 8.91 -0.75
N TYR A 57 -11.55 9.51 -0.81
CA TYR A 57 -10.62 9.59 0.30
C TYR A 57 -10.49 11.02 0.81
N THR A 58 -10.00 11.16 2.04
CA THR A 58 -9.52 12.45 2.51
C THR A 58 -8.36 12.91 1.62
N TYR A 59 -8.20 14.22 1.45
CA TYR A 59 -7.10 14.80 0.69
C TYR A 59 -5.72 14.27 1.14
N LEU A 60 -5.52 14.10 2.44
CA LEU A 60 -4.30 13.50 3.01
C LEU A 60 -4.06 12.07 2.53
N THR A 61 -5.13 11.27 2.43
CA THR A 61 -5.03 9.88 1.99
C THR A 61 -4.78 9.81 0.48
N ASP A 62 -5.42 10.65 -0.33
CA ASP A 62 -5.15 10.71 -1.77
C ASP A 62 -3.70 11.13 -2.05
N MET A 63 -3.19 12.14 -1.34
CA MET A 63 -1.78 12.52 -1.42
C MET A 63 -0.84 11.36 -1.05
N THR A 64 -1.19 10.61 -0.01
CA THR A 64 -0.40 9.46 0.44
C THR A 64 -0.39 8.34 -0.60
N ILE A 65 -1.55 8.03 -1.20
CA ILE A 65 -1.66 7.06 -2.28
C ILE A 65 -0.84 7.50 -3.49
N GLY A 66 -0.87 8.77 -3.86
CA GLY A 66 -0.04 9.32 -4.94
C GLY A 66 1.47 9.18 -4.65
N TYR A 67 1.90 9.46 -3.42
CA TYR A 67 3.30 9.27 -3.01
C TYR A 67 3.75 7.80 -3.15
N ILE A 68 2.94 6.86 -2.64
CA ILE A 68 3.22 5.42 -2.76
C ILE A 68 3.21 4.97 -4.22
N SER A 69 2.26 5.48 -5.01
CA SER A 69 2.18 5.20 -6.45
C SER A 69 3.44 5.67 -7.16
N GLY A 70 3.96 6.86 -6.86
CA GLY A 70 5.23 7.35 -7.39
C GLY A 70 6.43 6.43 -7.07
N TYR A 71 6.50 5.95 -5.83
CA TYR A 71 7.49 4.96 -5.42
C TYR A 71 7.36 3.63 -6.18
N LEU A 72 6.15 3.11 -6.32
CA LEU A 72 5.88 1.86 -7.05
C LEU A 72 6.17 1.99 -8.55
N ALA A 73 5.77 3.09 -9.18
CA ALA A 73 6.06 3.39 -10.59
C ALA A 73 7.56 3.31 -10.86
N ARG A 74 8.38 3.88 -9.96
CA ARG A 74 9.84 3.80 -10.08
C ARG A 74 10.37 2.38 -9.97
N SER A 75 9.80 1.58 -9.08
CA SER A 75 10.18 0.17 -8.91
C SER A 75 9.83 -0.65 -10.16
N VAL A 76 8.64 -0.45 -10.74
CA VAL A 76 8.21 -1.09 -11.98
C VAL A 76 9.09 -0.66 -13.17
N LEU A 77 9.50 0.61 -13.21
CA LEU A 77 10.38 1.10 -14.28
C LEU A 77 11.79 0.51 -14.23
N LYS A 78 12.31 0.20 -13.06
CA LYS A 78 13.59 -0.52 -12.94
C LYS A 78 13.50 -1.91 -13.57
N ASP A 79 12.41 -2.63 -13.34
CA ASP A 79 12.18 -3.98 -13.86
C ASP A 79 11.88 -3.99 -15.37
N THR A 80 11.30 -2.91 -15.89
CA THR A 80 11.04 -2.73 -17.34
C THR A 80 12.15 -1.99 -18.07
N HIS A 81 13.33 -1.84 -17.44
CA HIS A 81 14.50 -1.14 -17.97
C HIS A 81 14.18 0.26 -18.52
N PHE A 82 13.32 1.00 -17.83
CA PHE A 82 12.85 2.33 -18.20
C PHE A 82 12.25 2.40 -19.61
N CYS A 83 11.53 1.35 -20.01
CA CYS A 83 10.81 1.30 -21.28
C CYS A 83 9.93 2.53 -21.48
N ARG A 84 10.07 3.22 -22.62
CA ARG A 84 9.32 4.44 -22.94
C ARG A 84 7.80 4.24 -22.86
N LEU A 85 7.29 3.12 -23.38
CA LEU A 85 5.85 2.83 -23.35
C LEU A 85 5.34 2.61 -21.92
N CYS A 86 6.07 1.83 -21.10
CA CYS A 86 5.73 1.65 -19.69
C CYS A 86 5.82 2.97 -18.91
N LYS A 87 6.81 3.81 -19.23
CA LYS A 87 6.95 5.13 -18.61
C LYS A 87 5.73 6.01 -18.85
N ASN A 88 5.24 6.07 -20.08
CA ASN A 88 4.08 6.88 -20.44
C ASN A 88 2.78 6.40 -19.75
N GLU A 89 2.68 5.11 -19.43
CA GLU A 89 1.54 4.56 -18.68
C GLU A 89 1.61 4.87 -17.18
N LEU A 90 2.83 4.89 -16.61
CA LEU A 90 3.04 4.93 -15.16
C LEU A 90 3.23 6.35 -14.60
N ILE A 91 3.80 7.27 -15.39
CA ILE A 91 4.24 8.60 -14.94
C ILE A 91 3.40 9.69 -15.60
N SER A 92 3.14 10.77 -14.85
CA SER A 92 2.67 12.05 -15.38
C SER A 92 3.83 13.04 -15.48
N ASP A 93 3.84 13.86 -16.53
CA ASP A 93 4.75 15.01 -16.64
C ASP A 93 4.26 16.21 -15.78
N VAL A 94 3.03 16.13 -15.26
CA VAL A 94 2.43 17.16 -14.39
C VAL A 94 2.70 16.81 -12.93
N GLU A 95 3.20 17.78 -12.17
CA GLU A 95 3.35 17.68 -10.73
C GLU A 95 1.96 17.63 -10.07
N ASN A 96 1.49 16.43 -9.74
CA ASN A 96 0.12 16.17 -9.28
C ASN A 96 0.04 15.69 -7.82
N ASN A 97 1.10 15.89 -7.03
CA ASN A 97 1.15 15.42 -5.66
C ASN A 97 2.02 16.32 -4.77
N ASP A 98 1.38 17.00 -3.83
CA ASP A 98 2.05 17.98 -2.97
C ASP A 98 3.08 17.34 -2.02
N LEU A 99 2.88 16.08 -1.60
CA LEU A 99 3.88 15.36 -0.79
C LEU A 99 5.16 15.04 -1.59
N ILE A 100 5.02 14.77 -2.90
CA ILE A 100 6.18 14.57 -3.78
C ILE A 100 6.88 15.91 -3.99
N GLN A 101 6.14 16.99 -4.28
CA GLN A 101 6.70 18.34 -4.46
C GLN A 101 7.48 18.82 -3.24
N ILE A 102 6.90 18.68 -2.04
CA ILE A 102 7.55 19.08 -0.78
C ILE A 102 8.85 18.29 -0.55
N ARG A 103 8.97 17.07 -1.10
CA ARG A 103 10.15 16.20 -0.92
C ARG A 103 11.13 16.24 -2.10
N ASP A 104 10.87 17.05 -3.13
CA ASP A 104 11.63 17.07 -4.39
C ASP A 104 13.01 17.78 -4.29
N PHE A 105 13.52 17.99 -3.07
CA PHE A 105 14.84 18.56 -2.80
C PHE A 105 16.01 17.78 -3.45
N THR A 106 15.77 16.52 -3.83
CA THR A 106 16.64 15.80 -4.77
C THR A 106 15.83 15.32 -5.97
N LYS A 107 16.00 15.96 -7.13
CA LYS A 107 15.40 15.64 -8.46
C LYS A 107 15.53 14.18 -8.96
N LYS A 108 15.93 13.23 -8.12
CA LYS A 108 16.34 11.87 -8.51
C LYS A 108 15.61 10.74 -7.80
N SER A 109 14.66 10.98 -6.89
CA SER A 109 14.08 9.86 -6.12
C SER A 109 12.63 9.47 -6.39
N LEU A 110 11.72 10.44 -6.51
CA LEU A 110 10.28 10.20 -6.58
C LEU A 110 9.74 10.62 -7.95
N LEU A 111 8.70 9.92 -8.41
CA LEU A 111 8.10 10.15 -9.71
C LEU A 111 6.65 10.54 -9.51
N TYR A 112 6.14 11.49 -10.28
CA TYR A 112 4.72 11.83 -10.28
C TYR A 112 3.95 10.73 -11.03
N PRO A 113 3.08 9.96 -10.36
CA PRO A 113 2.35 8.88 -11.02
C PRO A 113 1.31 9.44 -12.00
N SER A 114 0.99 8.69 -13.06
CA SER A 114 -0.19 8.99 -13.88
C SER A 114 -1.47 8.76 -13.08
N ASP A 115 -2.55 9.49 -13.40
CA ASP A 115 -3.83 9.31 -12.70
C ASP A 115 -4.40 7.89 -12.90
N LYS A 116 -4.22 7.33 -14.10
CA LYS A 116 -4.58 5.94 -14.41
C LYS A 116 -3.84 4.97 -13.47
N PHE A 117 -2.54 5.14 -13.30
CA PHE A 117 -1.75 4.29 -12.43
C PHE A 117 -2.10 4.49 -10.95
N LYS A 118 -2.28 5.75 -10.52
CA LYS A 118 -2.75 6.07 -9.15
C LYS A 118 -4.08 5.37 -8.86
N ASN A 119 -5.01 5.36 -9.81
CA ASN A 119 -6.30 4.69 -9.67
C ASN A 119 -6.15 3.16 -9.52
N VAL A 120 -5.27 2.53 -10.30
CA VAL A 120 -4.97 1.08 -10.17
C VAL A 120 -4.43 0.77 -8.77
N ILE A 121 -3.47 1.54 -8.27
CA ILE A 121 -2.92 1.36 -6.91
C ILE A 121 -3.99 1.58 -5.85
N ASN A 122 -4.88 2.54 -6.06
CA ASN A 122 -6.00 2.80 -5.16
C ASN A 122 -6.97 1.60 -5.06
N GLN A 123 -7.33 1.01 -6.20
CA GLN A 123 -8.15 -0.20 -6.25
C GLN A 123 -7.49 -1.37 -5.51
N MET A 124 -6.17 -1.53 -5.60
CA MET A 124 -5.44 -2.56 -4.85
C MET A 124 -5.47 -2.32 -3.35
N PHE A 125 -5.33 -1.06 -2.89
CA PHE A 125 -5.50 -0.72 -1.48
C PHE A 125 -6.91 -1.03 -0.98
N TYR A 126 -7.93 -0.74 -1.78
CA TYR A 126 -9.31 -1.06 -1.45
C TYR A 126 -9.52 -2.58 -1.30
N ILE A 127 -9.07 -3.37 -2.28
CA ILE A 127 -9.14 -4.83 -2.26
C ILE A 127 -8.41 -5.40 -1.03
N THR A 128 -7.16 -4.98 -0.81
CA THR A 128 -6.38 -5.46 0.34
C THR A 128 -7.02 -5.13 1.68
N LYS A 129 -7.61 -3.94 1.84
CA LYS A 129 -8.31 -3.56 3.08
C LYS A 129 -9.52 -4.44 3.39
N ASN A 130 -10.28 -4.82 2.36
CA ASN A 130 -11.45 -5.68 2.55
C ASN A 130 -11.06 -7.14 2.82
N ILE A 131 -9.90 -7.59 2.32
CA ILE A 131 -9.36 -8.94 2.58
C ILE A 131 -8.63 -9.01 3.93
N LEU A 132 -8.08 -7.90 4.40
CA LEU A 132 -7.25 -7.81 5.60
C LEU A 132 -7.91 -8.40 6.86
N LEU A 133 -9.24 -8.42 6.90
CA LEU A 133 -10.04 -9.06 7.95
C LEU A 133 -9.74 -10.56 8.14
N ASN A 134 -9.12 -11.23 7.14
CA ASN A 134 -8.91 -12.68 7.11
C ASN A 134 -7.43 -13.11 7.04
N PHE A 135 -6.48 -12.28 7.52
CA PHE A 135 -5.05 -12.64 7.54
C PHE A 135 -4.75 -13.80 8.52
N GLY A 136 -4.89 -15.02 8.02
CA GLY A 136 -4.49 -16.27 8.68
C GLY A 136 -4.35 -17.45 7.71
N GLN A 137 -4.58 -17.22 6.42
CA GLN A 137 -4.60 -18.27 5.41
C GLN A 137 -3.23 -18.48 4.77
N ALA A 138 -2.88 -19.74 4.56
CA ALA A 138 -1.75 -20.10 3.70
C ALA A 138 -1.98 -19.49 2.29
N ASN A 139 -0.91 -19.04 1.64
CA ASN A 139 -0.94 -18.49 0.29
C ASN A 139 -1.63 -17.11 0.11
N ILE A 140 -1.68 -16.26 1.15
CA ILE A 140 -2.25 -14.89 1.04
C ILE A 140 -1.73 -14.11 -0.18
N GLY A 141 -0.44 -14.25 -0.52
CA GLY A 141 0.12 -13.61 -1.70
C GLY A 141 -0.52 -14.06 -3.02
N LYS A 142 -0.85 -15.35 -3.17
CA LYS A 142 -1.53 -15.87 -4.37
C LYS A 142 -2.98 -15.41 -4.42
N ILE A 143 -3.66 -15.37 -3.27
CA ILE A 143 -5.04 -14.88 -3.14
C ILE A 143 -5.12 -13.40 -3.55
N LEU A 144 -4.17 -12.58 -3.10
CA LEU A 144 -4.09 -11.17 -3.50
C LEU A 144 -3.95 -11.01 -5.02
N ILE A 145 -3.02 -11.74 -5.64
CA ILE A 145 -2.84 -11.69 -7.09
C ILE A 145 -4.12 -12.10 -7.81
N LEU A 146 -4.75 -13.21 -7.40
CA LEU A 146 -6.02 -13.66 -7.99
C LEU A 146 -7.11 -12.59 -7.91
N LEU A 147 -7.23 -11.92 -6.77
CA LEU A 147 -8.24 -10.88 -6.57
C LEU A 147 -7.91 -9.62 -7.38
N PHE A 148 -6.64 -9.26 -7.54
CA PHE A 148 -6.27 -8.19 -8.47
C PHE A 148 -6.58 -8.56 -9.92
N GLU A 149 -6.31 -9.81 -10.33
CA GLU A 149 -6.59 -10.29 -11.70
C GLU A 149 -8.08 -10.25 -12.05
N ILE A 150 -8.95 -10.65 -11.11
CA ILE A 150 -10.40 -10.68 -11.31
C ILE A 150 -11.01 -9.28 -11.33
N ASN A 151 -10.51 -8.38 -10.47
CA ASN A 151 -11.21 -7.13 -10.18
C ASN A 151 -10.59 -5.88 -10.82
N ILE A 152 -9.32 -5.93 -11.23
CA ILE A 152 -8.59 -4.77 -11.74
C ILE A 152 -8.27 -4.95 -13.22
N GLU A 153 -8.85 -4.07 -14.03
CA GLU A 153 -8.50 -3.94 -15.43
C GLU A 153 -7.28 -3.03 -15.59
N VAL A 154 -6.20 -3.59 -16.14
CA VAL A 154 -4.99 -2.84 -16.49
C VAL A 154 -4.75 -2.96 -17.98
N CYS A 155 -5.20 -1.96 -18.74
CA CYS A 155 -4.91 -1.87 -20.16
C CYS A 155 -3.47 -1.38 -20.37
N THR A 156 -2.61 -2.23 -20.94
CA THR A 156 -1.19 -1.91 -21.16
C THR A 156 -0.89 -1.91 -22.66
N ILE A 157 -0.20 -0.89 -23.15
CA ILE A 157 0.14 -0.74 -24.58
C ILE A 157 1.50 -1.38 -24.89
N CYS A 158 2.27 -1.82 -23.89
CA CYS A 158 3.63 -2.32 -24.09
C CYS A 158 3.63 -3.79 -24.56
N PRO A 159 4.10 -4.11 -25.78
CA PRO A 159 4.13 -5.50 -26.27
C PRO A 159 5.27 -6.32 -25.68
N LYS A 160 6.24 -5.68 -24.99
CA LYS A 160 7.47 -6.33 -24.50
C LYS A 160 7.40 -6.74 -23.02
N HIS A 161 6.57 -6.07 -22.23
CA HIS A 161 6.53 -6.25 -20.78
C HIS A 161 5.10 -6.50 -20.34
N ASP A 162 4.91 -7.55 -19.56
CA ASP A 162 3.66 -7.79 -18.86
C ASP A 162 3.54 -6.83 -17.66
N LEU A 163 3.17 -5.59 -17.98
CA LEU A 163 3.14 -4.51 -17.01
C LEU A 163 2.10 -4.78 -15.91
N LYS A 164 0.99 -5.47 -16.23
CA LYS A 164 -0.03 -5.86 -15.27
C LYS A 164 0.57 -6.76 -14.18
N CYS A 165 1.21 -7.86 -14.60
CA CYS A 165 1.81 -8.81 -13.67
C CYS A 165 2.90 -8.16 -12.80
N ILE A 166 3.76 -7.33 -13.40
CA ILE A 166 4.84 -6.64 -12.66
C ILE A 166 4.24 -5.68 -11.61
N ILE A 167 3.22 -4.90 -11.96
CA ILE A 167 2.56 -3.98 -11.01
C ILE A 167 1.98 -4.78 -9.83
N PHE A 168 1.26 -5.85 -10.11
CA PHE A 168 0.56 -6.65 -9.10
C PHE A 168 1.56 -7.27 -8.12
N GLU A 169 2.66 -7.81 -8.64
CA GLU A 169 3.75 -8.36 -7.83
C GLU A 169 4.43 -7.30 -6.96
N LYS A 170 4.74 -6.12 -7.52
CA LYS A 170 5.37 -5.03 -6.76
C LYS A 170 4.46 -4.54 -5.64
N PHE A 171 3.17 -4.34 -5.92
CA PHE A 171 2.21 -3.90 -4.92
C PHE A 171 2.03 -4.95 -3.82
N LYS A 172 1.80 -6.23 -4.19
CA LYS A 172 1.68 -7.34 -3.24
C LYS A 172 2.87 -7.38 -2.27
N ASN A 173 4.09 -7.33 -2.80
CA ASN A 173 5.30 -7.40 -1.97
C ASN A 173 5.44 -6.17 -1.08
N PHE A 174 5.17 -4.98 -1.59
CA PHE A 174 5.15 -3.74 -0.81
C PHE A 174 4.14 -3.84 0.35
N PHE A 175 2.92 -4.27 0.06
CA PHE A 175 1.83 -4.35 1.02
C PHE A 175 2.13 -5.37 2.12
N LEU A 176 2.46 -6.61 1.76
CA LEU A 176 2.74 -7.68 2.73
C LEU A 176 3.94 -7.33 3.61
N PHE A 177 5.02 -6.80 3.04
CA PHE A 177 6.20 -6.38 3.81
C PHE A 177 5.83 -5.29 4.83
N THR A 178 5.08 -4.29 4.37
CA THR A 178 4.65 -3.16 5.21
C THR A 178 3.73 -3.64 6.34
N TYR A 179 2.80 -4.53 6.02
CA TYR A 179 1.86 -5.09 6.97
C TYR A 179 2.57 -5.91 8.07
N VAL A 180 3.47 -6.83 7.69
CA VAL A 180 4.27 -7.62 8.63
C VAL A 180 5.15 -6.71 9.50
N LYS A 181 5.74 -5.65 8.92
CA LYS A 181 6.52 -4.68 9.68
C LYS A 181 5.69 -4.00 10.76
N ASN A 182 4.42 -3.68 10.49
CA ASN A 182 3.52 -3.10 11.47
C ASN A 182 3.14 -4.09 12.57
N ILE A 183 2.83 -5.34 12.22
CA ILE A 183 2.61 -6.42 13.20
C ILE A 183 3.81 -6.56 14.13
N ASN A 184 5.03 -6.55 13.58
CA ASN A 184 6.25 -6.64 14.37
C ASN A 184 6.44 -5.44 15.30
N LYS A 185 6.01 -4.23 14.94
CA LYS A 185 6.03 -3.07 15.85
C LYS A 185 5.09 -3.26 17.04
N ILE A 186 3.89 -3.79 16.79
CA ILE A 186 2.89 -4.08 17.82
C ILE A 186 3.41 -5.16 18.78
N ILE A 187 3.89 -6.29 18.25
CA ILE A 187 4.50 -7.37 19.05
C ILE A 187 5.66 -6.83 19.89
N ASN A 188 6.43 -5.90 19.34
CA ASN A 188 7.53 -5.27 20.05
C ASN A 188 7.11 -4.20 21.07
N GLY A 189 5.83 -3.85 21.15
CA GLY A 189 5.31 -2.84 22.06
C GLY A 189 5.66 -1.40 21.68
N LEU A 190 6.14 -1.18 20.45
CA LEU A 190 6.40 0.13 19.87
C LEU A 190 5.11 0.81 19.39
N ASP A 191 4.06 0.02 19.15
CA ASP A 191 2.71 0.48 18.87
C ASP A 191 1.74 -0.25 19.81
N ARG A 192 0.91 0.50 20.52
CA ARG A 192 -0.06 0.00 21.51
C ARG A 192 -1.47 0.51 21.24
N ASN A 193 -1.72 1.00 20.02
CA ASN A 193 -3.04 1.45 19.62
C ASN A 193 -4.05 0.30 19.67
N VAL A 194 -5.31 0.63 19.93
CA VAL A 194 -6.40 -0.35 19.89
C VAL A 194 -6.85 -0.51 18.45
N TYR A 195 -6.75 -1.73 17.92
CA TYR A 195 -7.29 -2.11 16.63
C TYR A 195 -8.62 -2.81 16.87
N LYS A 196 -9.68 -2.42 16.15
CA LYS A 196 -11.04 -2.98 16.31
C LYS A 196 -11.53 -3.76 15.08
N SER A 197 -10.74 -3.73 14.01
CA SER A 197 -11.11 -4.22 12.68
C SER A 197 -9.97 -5.01 12.05
N ASP A 198 -8.92 -5.35 12.79
CA ASP A 198 -7.78 -6.10 12.25
C ASP A 198 -7.40 -7.18 13.26
N THR A 199 -7.95 -8.37 13.05
CA THR A 199 -7.82 -9.50 13.98
C THR A 199 -6.37 -9.87 14.23
N LEU A 200 -5.49 -9.75 13.23
CA LEU A 200 -4.07 -10.09 13.43
C LEU A 200 -3.35 -9.03 14.25
N LYS A 201 -3.64 -7.73 14.03
CA LYS A 201 -3.12 -6.66 14.88
C LYS A 201 -3.65 -6.75 16.32
N GLU A 202 -4.91 -7.14 16.50
CA GLU A 202 -5.50 -7.41 17.81
C GLU A 202 -4.78 -8.56 18.53
N LEU A 203 -4.59 -9.69 17.86
CA LEU A 203 -3.84 -10.83 18.40
C LEU A 203 -2.39 -10.46 18.75
N ALA A 204 -1.74 -9.68 17.89
CA ALA A 204 -0.40 -9.16 18.14
C ALA A 204 -0.34 -8.27 19.38
N LEU A 205 -1.34 -7.42 19.60
CA LEU A 205 -1.44 -6.55 20.77
C LEU A 205 -1.66 -7.38 22.05
N ILE A 206 -2.57 -8.35 22.02
CA ILE A 206 -2.82 -9.29 23.13
C ILE A 206 -1.52 -10.02 23.51
N TYR A 207 -0.80 -10.52 22.50
CA TYR A 207 0.50 -11.16 22.71
C TYR A 207 1.50 -10.22 23.38
N CYS A 208 1.65 -9.00 22.87
CA CYS A 208 2.54 -7.99 23.46
C CYS A 208 2.18 -7.71 24.92
N LEU A 209 0.90 -7.48 25.23
CA LEU A 209 0.44 -7.19 26.59
C LEU A 209 0.66 -8.36 27.56
N LYS A 210 0.51 -9.61 27.09
CA LYS A 210 0.72 -10.82 27.90
C LYS A 210 2.20 -11.07 28.24
N HIS A 211 3.10 -10.83 27.28
CA HIS A 211 4.50 -11.23 27.40
C HIS A 211 5.47 -10.09 27.71
N LYS A 212 5.13 -8.82 27.43
CA LYS A 212 6.01 -7.66 27.73
C LYS A 212 5.65 -6.89 28.99
N ARG A 213 4.54 -7.19 29.68
CA ARG A 213 4.21 -6.60 31.00
C ARG A 213 4.96 -7.25 32.18
N ARG A 214 5.90 -8.18 31.92
CA ARG A 214 6.65 -8.92 32.96
C ARG A 214 8.06 -8.39 33.25
N ASN A 215 8.44 -7.23 32.73
CA ASN A 215 9.70 -6.56 33.06
C ASN A 215 9.42 -5.19 33.66
#